data_AF-A0A9C8JEB8-F1
#
_entry.id   AF-A0A9C8JEB8-F1
#
_cell.length_a   1.000
_cell.length_b   1.000
_cell.length_c   1.000
_cell.angle_alpha   90.00
_cell.angle_beta   90.00
_cell.angle_gamma   90.00
#
_symmetry.space_group_name_H-M   'P 1'
#
loop_
_entity.id
_entity.type
_entity.pdbx_description
1 polymer ?
#
loop_
_entity_poly.entity_id
_entity_poly.type
_entity_poly.pdbx_seq_one_letter_code
_entity_poly.pdbx_strand_id
1 'polypeptide(L)'
;MDIQSIYSLIKDDMAAVDSMIQSRLQSDVVLINQLGHYIINSGGKRLRPALAILCARACGYQGDHHINLATIIEFIHTATLLHDDVVDNSD
;
A
#
# COMPACT_ATOMS: atom_id res chain seq x y z
N MET A 1 12.31 -9.82 18.01
CA MET A 1 12.26 -9.17 16.69
C MET A 1 11.65 -7.80 16.90
N ASP A 2 12.39 -6.73 16.61
CA ASP A 2 11.85 -5.37 16.66
C ASP A 2 11.11 -5.02 15.34
N ILE A 3 10.41 -3.90 15.34
CA ILE A 3 9.63 -3.46 14.18
C ILE A 3 10.50 -3.18 12.95
N GLN A 4 11.72 -2.66 13.13
CA GLN A 4 12.63 -2.36 12.03
C GLN A 4 13.09 -3.64 11.34
N SER A 5 13.33 -4.70 12.10
CA SER A 5 13.70 -6.03 11.60
C SER A 5 12.57 -6.64 10.77
N ILE A 6 11.31 -6.43 11.17
CA ILE A 6 10.14 -6.89 10.39
C ILE A 6 10.11 -6.20 9.03
N TYR A 7 10.21 -4.86 8.99
CA TYR A 7 10.18 -4.12 7.73
C TYR A 7 11.39 -4.42 6.84
N SER A 8 12.56 -4.67 7.44
CA SER A 8 13.75 -5.09 6.70
C SER A 8 13.53 -6.41 5.96
N LEU A 9 12.84 -7.37 6.59
CA LEU A 9 12.55 -8.69 6.00
C LEU A 9 11.67 -8.62 4.73
N ILE A 10 10.80 -7.62 4.66
CA ILE A 10 9.84 -7.45 3.55
C ILE A 10 10.13 -6.22 2.70
N LYS A 11 11.32 -5.62 2.82
CA LYS A 11 11.65 -4.34 2.19
C LYS A 11 11.44 -4.35 0.68
N ASP A 12 11.90 -5.40 0.02
CA ASP A 12 11.81 -5.49 -1.45
C ASP A 12 10.37 -5.69 -1.93
N ASP A 13 9.58 -6.49 -1.20
CA ASP A 13 8.15 -6.65 -1.48
C ASP A 13 7.40 -5.33 -1.29
N MET A 14 7.73 -4.58 -0.23
CA MET A 14 7.13 -3.26 0.02
C MET A 14 7.48 -2.26 -1.09
N ALA A 15 8.72 -2.26 -1.59
CA ALA A 15 9.12 -1.44 -2.72
C ALA A 15 8.37 -1.83 -4.02
N ALA A 16 8.11 -3.12 -4.21
CA ALA A 16 7.30 -3.62 -5.33
C ALA A 16 5.84 -3.19 -5.21
N VAL A 17 5.27 -3.18 -3.99
CA VAL A 17 3.92 -2.64 -3.73
C VAL A 17 3.85 -1.15 -4.08
N ASP A 18 4.80 -0.33 -3.61
CA ASP A 18 4.81 1.10 -3.92
C ASP A 18 4.93 1.37 -5.43
N SER A 19 5.80 0.62 -6.11
CA SER A 19 5.94 0.70 -7.57
C SER A 19 4.64 0.32 -8.29
N MET A 20 3.95 -0.69 -7.77
CA MET A 20 2.69 -1.15 -8.34
C MET A 20 1.56 -0.14 -8.12
N ILE A 21 1.44 0.43 -6.93
CA ILE A 21 0.52 1.54 -6.62
C ILE A 21 0.73 2.67 -7.63
N GLN A 22 1.98 3.10 -7.83
CA GLN A 22 2.31 4.18 -8.76
C GLN A 22 1.89 3.83 -10.20
N SER A 23 2.22 2.62 -10.66
CA SER A 23 1.88 2.19 -12.03
C SER A 23 0.37 2.09 -12.27
N ARG A 24 -0.41 1.70 -11.25
CA ARG A 24 -1.85 1.48 -11.36
C ARG A 24 -2.68 2.77 -11.30
N LEU A 25 -2.09 3.86 -10.79
CA LEU A 25 -2.74 5.17 -10.70
C LEU A 25 -2.28 6.15 -11.80
N GLN A 26 -1.50 5.68 -12.78
CA GLN A 26 -1.20 6.46 -13.97
C GLN A 26 -2.50 6.71 -14.76
N SER A 27 -2.85 7.97 -14.93
CA SER A 27 -4.08 8.39 -15.61
C SER A 27 -3.87 9.69 -16.38
N ASP A 28 -4.65 9.89 -17.45
CA ASP A 28 -4.72 11.20 -18.12
C ASP A 28 -5.39 12.26 -17.23
N VAL A 29 -6.11 11.84 -16.18
CA VAL A 29 -6.71 12.73 -15.20
C VAL A 29 -5.69 13.08 -14.12
N VAL A 30 -5.23 14.34 -14.12
CA VAL A 30 -4.22 14.86 -13.19
C VAL A 30 -4.54 14.54 -11.72
N LEU A 31 -5.81 14.68 -11.31
CA LEU A 31 -6.25 14.42 -9.94
C LEU A 31 -5.98 12.98 -9.48
N ILE A 32 -6.08 12.00 -10.38
CA ILE A 32 -5.82 10.59 -10.06
C ILE A 32 -4.33 10.36 -9.80
N ASN A 33 -3.45 11.01 -10.58
CA ASN A 33 -2.00 10.92 -10.34
C ASN A 33 -1.61 11.58 -9.00
N GLN A 34 -2.22 12.73 -8.67
CA GLN A 34 -2.02 13.41 -7.39
C GLN A 34 -2.41 12.49 -6.22
N LEU A 35 -3.51 11.74 -6.36
CA LEU A 35 -3.90 10.76 -5.37
C LEU A 35 -2.85 9.64 -5.22
N GLY A 36 -2.27 9.15 -6.31
CA GLY A 36 -1.19 8.15 -6.23
C GLY A 36 0.04 8.66 -5.48
N HIS A 37 0.43 9.91 -5.72
CA HIS A 37 1.50 10.55 -4.97
C HIS A 37 1.14 10.76 -3.50
N TYR A 38 -0.10 11.12 -3.18
CA TYR A 38 -0.57 11.18 -1.80
C TYR A 38 -0.44 9.81 -1.13
N ILE A 39 -1.02 8.76 -1.69
CA ILE A 39 -0.96 7.39 -1.15
C ILE A 39 0.48 6.95 -0.81
N ILE A 40 1.44 7.26 -1.68
CA ILE A 40 2.85 6.89 -1.49
C ILE A 40 3.54 7.76 -0.43
N ASN A 41 3.25 9.06 -0.41
CA ASN A 41 4.03 10.03 0.37
C ASN A 41 3.37 10.48 1.68
N SER A 42 2.11 10.12 1.96
CA SER A 42 1.38 10.50 3.19
C SER A 42 1.93 9.88 4.48
N GLY A 43 3.06 9.18 4.44
CA GLY A 43 3.73 8.68 5.65
C GLY A 43 2.95 7.61 6.40
N GLY A 44 1.98 6.95 5.75
CA GLY A 44 1.25 5.84 6.33
C GLY A 44 2.20 4.72 6.76
N LYS A 45 1.92 4.06 7.89
CA LYS A 45 2.74 2.94 8.40
C LYS A 45 2.76 1.72 7.48
N ARG A 46 2.00 1.72 6.37
CA ARG A 46 1.85 0.59 5.43
C ARG A 46 1.56 -0.74 6.13
N LEU A 47 0.85 -0.70 7.25
CA LEU A 47 0.66 -1.87 8.12
C LEU A 47 -0.16 -2.96 7.43
N ARG A 48 -1.18 -2.57 6.66
CA ARG A 48 -2.07 -3.51 5.96
C ARG A 48 -1.35 -4.29 4.84
N PRO A 49 -0.64 -3.65 3.89
CA PRO A 49 0.16 -4.37 2.89
C PRO A 49 1.28 -5.19 3.53
N ALA A 50 1.97 -4.66 4.56
CA ALA A 50 3.01 -5.40 5.27
C ALA A 50 2.47 -6.70 5.90
N LEU A 51 1.29 -6.65 6.52
CA LEU A 51 0.65 -7.83 7.11
C LEU A 51 0.31 -8.87 6.03
N ALA A 52 -0.24 -8.45 4.89
CA ALA A 52 -0.57 -9.36 3.79
C ALA A 52 0.67 -10.08 3.24
N ILE A 53 1.77 -9.34 3.04
CA ILE A 53 3.06 -9.90 2.60
C ILE A 53 3.61 -10.90 3.62
N LEU A 54 3.65 -10.51 4.90
CA LEU A 54 4.15 -11.38 5.97
C LEU A 54 3.35 -12.68 6.07
N CYS A 55 2.02 -12.61 5.95
CA CYS A 55 1.17 -13.79 5.95
C CYS A 55 1.47 -14.72 4.75
N ALA A 56 1.59 -14.17 3.54
CA ALA A 56 1.92 -14.97 2.36
C ALA A 56 3.27 -15.71 2.54
N ARG A 57 4.31 -14.97 2.98
CA ARG A 57 5.63 -15.56 3.24
C ARG A 57 5.60 -16.60 4.36
N ALA A 58 4.87 -16.33 5.45
CA ALA A 58 4.72 -17.26 6.57
C ALA A 58 4.02 -18.57 6.17
N CYS A 59 3.13 -18.53 5.18
CA CYS A 59 2.50 -19.70 4.57
C CYS A 59 3.37 -20.40 3.51
N GLY A 60 4.61 -19.96 3.30
CA GLY A 60 5.52 -20.55 2.32
C GLY A 60 5.17 -20.24 0.87
N TYR A 61 4.39 -19.19 0.62
CA TYR A 61 4.08 -18.76 -0.74
C TYR A 61 5.34 -18.26 -1.47
N GLN A 62 5.53 -18.68 -2.73
CA GLN A 62 6.72 -18.35 -3.53
C GLN A 62 6.40 -17.57 -4.82
N GLY A 63 5.12 -17.29 -5.09
CA GLY A 63 4.73 -16.48 -6.23
C GLY A 63 4.82 -14.98 -5.96
N ASP A 64 4.18 -14.19 -6.80
CA ASP A 64 4.18 -12.72 -6.77
C ASP A 64 2.78 -12.11 -6.50
N HIS A 65 1.73 -12.93 -6.45
CA HIS A 65 0.36 -12.44 -6.25
C HIS A 65 0.14 -11.75 -4.89
N HIS A 66 1.00 -11.98 -3.90
CA HIS A 66 0.93 -11.26 -2.62
C HIS A 66 1.20 -9.76 -2.79
N ILE A 67 1.98 -9.35 -3.79
CA ILE A 67 2.19 -7.94 -4.12
C ILE A 67 0.91 -7.32 -4.70
N ASN A 68 0.24 -8.02 -5.61
CA ASN A 68 -1.05 -7.59 -6.15
C ASN A 68 -2.09 -7.46 -5.03
N LEU A 69 -2.19 -8.46 -4.15
CA LEU A 69 -3.12 -8.44 -3.02
C LEU A 69 -2.81 -7.30 -2.04
N ALA A 70 -1.55 -7.12 -1.67
CA ALA A 70 -1.13 -6.03 -0.78
C ALA A 70 -1.45 -4.65 -1.38
N THR A 71 -1.26 -4.49 -2.70
CA THR A 71 -1.62 -3.27 -3.44
C THR A 71 -3.14 -3.01 -3.40
N ILE A 72 -3.95 -4.03 -3.67
CA ILE A 72 -5.42 -3.92 -3.63
C ILE A 72 -5.90 -3.52 -2.22
N ILE A 73 -5.34 -4.14 -1.19
CA ILE A 73 -5.67 -3.83 0.22
C ILE A 73 -5.37 -2.36 0.52
N GLU A 74 -4.24 -1.83 0.07
CA GLU A 74 -3.87 -0.45 0.31
C GLU A 74 -4.75 0.54 -0.48
N PHE A 75 -5.20 0.17 -1.68
CA PHE A 75 -6.20 0.95 -2.42
C PHE A 75 -7.53 1.01 -1.70
N ILE A 76 -8.04 -0.11 -1.19
CA ILE A 76 -9.29 -0.12 -0.42
C ILE A 76 -9.14 0.75 0.83
N HIS A 77 -8.04 0.60 1.56
CA HIS A 77 -7.78 1.43 2.73
C HIS A 77 -7.74 2.93 2.41
N THR A 78 -7.09 3.31 1.32
CA THR A 78 -7.01 4.72 0.95
C THR A 78 -8.40 5.23 0.50
N ALA A 79 -9.14 4.44 -0.28
CA ALA A 79 -10.49 4.81 -0.68
C ALA A 79 -11.39 5.08 0.52
N THR A 80 -11.30 4.29 1.60
CA THR A 80 -12.04 4.57 2.83
C THR A 80 -11.56 5.85 3.49
N LEU A 81 -10.24 6.09 3.60
CA LEU A 81 -9.71 7.34 4.17
C LEU A 81 -10.20 8.59 3.43
N LEU A 82 -10.14 8.59 2.10
CA LEU A 82 -10.59 9.74 1.31
C LEU A 82 -12.08 10.02 1.50
N HIS A 83 -12.88 8.96 1.60
CA HIS A 83 -14.31 9.11 1.85
C HIS A 83 -14.57 9.62 3.28
N ASP A 84 -13.83 9.11 4.27
CA ASP A 84 -13.90 9.55 5.66
C ASP A 84 -13.49 11.04 5.78
N ASP A 85 -12.40 11.46 5.12
CA ASP A 85 -11.92 12.86 5.13
C ASP A 85 -13.00 13.83 4.59
N VAL A 86 -13.72 13.43 3.53
CA VAL A 86 -14.83 14.22 2.95
C VAL A 86 -16.05 14.24 3.87
N VAL A 87 -16.38 13.11 4.51
CA VAL A 87 -17.54 13.01 5.42
C VAL A 87 -17.30 13.80 6.71
N ASP A 88 -16.09 13.73 7.26
CA ASP A 88 -15.78 14.23 8.60
C ASP A 88 -15.43 15.73 8.64
N ASN A 89 -15.35 16.42 7.49
CA ASN A 89 -14.81 17.78 7.36
C ASN A 89 -13.47 17.94 8.10
N SER A 90 -12.60 16.93 7.96
CA SER A 90 -11.28 16.96 8.58
C SER A 90 -10.38 17.90 7.77
N ASP A 91 -10.18 19.13 8.26
CA ASP A 91 -9.20 20.10 7.76
C ASP A 91 -7.75 19.70 8.11
#